data_AF-A0A1G2XG43-F1
#
_entry.id   AF-A0A1G2XG43-F1
#
_cell.length_a   1.000
_cell.length_b   1.000
_cell.length_c   1.000
_cell.angle_alpha   90.00
_cell.angle_beta   90.00
_cell.angle_gamma   90.00
#
_symmetry.space_group_name_H-M   'P 1'
#
loop_
_entity.id
_entity.type
_entity.pdbx_description
1 polymer ?
#
loop_
_entity_poly.entity_id
_entity_poly.type
_entity_poly.pdbx_seq_one_letter_code
_entity_poly.pdbx_strand_id
1 'polypeptide(L)'
;MVPVLTMPEDDKTHPIPDLTGYITEGQIIMSRSLHRKNVSPPLDALPSLSRLKDKGIGKGKTREDHADLYNQLYAAYARGKESQELATILGEAALSEEDRKYMRFANEFEGRYISQDYYENRSIEATLDLGWELLSMFEDSELKRIDDKLIAKYMPRFRKK
;
A
#
# COMPACT_ATOMS: atom_id res chain seq x y z
N MET A 1 -4.87 22.35 -3.42
CA MET A 1 -3.72 22.58 -4.31
C MET A 1 -2.89 21.31 -4.31
N VAL A 2 -2.36 20.86 -5.46
CA VAL A 2 -1.47 19.68 -5.55
C VAL A 2 -0.21 20.14 -6.29
N PRO A 3 0.80 20.71 -5.58
CA PRO A 3 2.02 21.15 -6.21
C PRO A 3 2.87 19.94 -6.63
N VAL A 4 3.57 20.06 -7.76
CA VAL A 4 4.51 19.04 -8.25
C VAL A 4 5.94 19.53 -8.04
N LEU A 5 6.75 18.67 -7.44
CA LEU A 5 8.16 18.90 -7.17
C LEU A 5 8.98 17.75 -7.77
N THR A 6 10.10 18.09 -8.41
CA THR A 6 11.12 17.12 -8.80
C THR A 6 12.31 17.21 -7.85
N MET A 7 12.69 16.09 -7.22
CA MET A 7 13.83 16.03 -6.31
C MET A 7 15.15 15.97 -7.10
N PRO A 8 16.14 16.83 -6.80
CA PRO A 8 17.50 16.65 -7.30
C PRO A 8 18.08 15.33 -6.80
N GLU A 9 18.70 14.55 -7.69
CA GLU A 9 19.41 13.29 -7.37
C GLU A 9 18.60 12.24 -6.57
N ASP A 10 17.26 12.33 -6.61
CA ASP A 10 16.35 11.53 -5.76
C ASP A 10 16.58 11.68 -4.25
N ASP A 11 17.25 12.76 -3.83
CA ASP A 11 17.56 13.01 -2.42
C ASP A 11 16.38 13.71 -1.71
N LYS A 12 15.65 12.93 -0.90
CA LYS A 12 14.57 13.44 -0.04
C LYS A 12 15.04 14.35 1.08
N THR A 13 16.33 14.31 1.43
CA THR A 13 16.92 15.17 2.46
C THR A 13 17.41 16.51 1.90
N HIS A 14 17.32 16.68 0.57
CA HIS A 14 17.60 17.95 -0.07
C HIS A 14 16.67 19.06 0.49
N PRO A 15 17.14 20.30 0.67
CA PRO A 15 16.33 21.36 1.30
C PRO A 15 14.99 21.63 0.62
N ILE A 16 14.89 21.41 -0.69
CA ILE A 16 13.65 21.63 -1.45
C ILE A 16 12.52 20.67 -1.02
N PRO A 17 12.68 19.32 -1.09
CA PRO A 17 11.66 18.40 -0.59
C PRO A 17 11.44 18.53 0.92
N ASP A 18 12.50 18.75 1.70
CA ASP A 18 12.39 18.85 3.16
C ASP A 18 11.49 20.03 3.57
N LEU A 19 11.79 21.25 3.09
CA LEU A 19 11.00 22.45 3.40
C LEU A 19 9.56 22.35 2.86
N THR A 20 9.37 21.71 1.71
CA THR A 20 8.02 21.49 1.14
C THR A 20 7.20 20.55 2.03
N GLY A 21 7.81 19.46 2.53
CA GLY A 21 7.17 18.52 3.44
C GLY A 21 6.82 19.12 4.81
N TYR A 22 7.59 20.11 5.28
CA TYR A 22 7.25 20.85 6.50
C TYR A 22 5.99 21.71 6.34
N ILE A 23 5.79 22.31 5.17
CA ILE A 23 4.71 23.27 4.92
C ILE A 23 3.40 22.57 4.53
N THR A 24 3.50 21.42 3.87
CA THR A 24 2.33 20.70 3.33
C THR A 24 1.77 19.67 4.33
N GLU A 25 0.51 19.29 4.14
CA GLU A 25 -0.19 18.30 4.98
C GLU A 25 0.10 16.85 4.59
N GLY A 26 1.18 16.60 3.86
CA GLY A 26 1.58 15.29 3.37
C GLY A 26 2.23 15.36 2.00
N GLN A 27 2.64 14.19 1.51
CA GLN A 27 3.34 14.04 0.24
C GLN A 27 2.96 12.74 -0.44
N ILE A 28 2.99 12.76 -1.77
CA ILE A 28 2.88 11.57 -2.61
C ILE A 28 4.23 11.43 -3.31
N ILE A 29 4.93 10.34 -3.03
CA ILE A 29 6.26 10.08 -3.56
C ILE A 29 6.17 9.16 -4.76
N MET A 30 6.79 9.58 -5.86
CA MET A 30 6.96 8.78 -7.06
C MET A 30 8.33 8.11 -7.03
N SER A 31 8.37 6.79 -7.16
CA SER A 31 9.58 5.99 -7.03
C SER A 31 10.14 5.53 -8.38
N ARG A 32 11.44 5.74 -8.59
CA ARG A 32 12.13 5.20 -9.77
C ARG A 32 12.21 3.68 -9.75
N SER A 33 12.28 3.04 -8.58
CA SER A 33 12.36 1.58 -8.51
C SER A 33 11.06 0.93 -8.98
N LEU A 34 9.91 1.48 -8.59
CA LEU A 34 8.60 1.04 -9.08
C LEU A 34 8.41 1.33 -10.57
N HIS A 35 8.88 2.49 -11.04
CA HIS A 35 8.85 2.82 -12.46
C HIS A 35 9.65 1.81 -13.31
N ARG A 36 10.85 1.40 -12.85
CA ARG A 36 11.66 0.37 -13.51
C ARG A 36 11.01 -1.02 -13.50
N LYS A 37 10.11 -1.29 -12.55
CA LYS A 37 9.29 -2.51 -12.50
C LYS A 37 8.01 -2.42 -13.37
N ASN A 38 7.84 -1.36 -14.16
CA ASN A 38 6.63 -1.09 -14.95
C ASN A 38 5.35 -0.94 -14.10
N VAL A 39 5.47 -0.50 -12.85
CA VAL A 39 4.32 -0.11 -12.04
C VAL A 39 3.90 1.30 -12.45
N SER A 40 2.62 1.48 -12.76
CA SER A 40 2.07 2.76 -13.22
C SER A 40 0.73 3.03 -12.53
N PRO A 41 0.53 4.14 -11.80
CA PRO A 41 1.53 5.15 -11.47
C PRO A 41 2.62 4.57 -10.53
N PRO A 42 3.89 4.97 -10.65
CA PRO A 42 4.98 4.46 -9.80
C PRO A 42 4.97 5.11 -8.41
N LEU A 43 3.86 5.02 -7.69
CA LEU A 43 3.64 5.61 -6.37
C LEU A 43 4.22 4.72 -5.26
N ASP A 44 5.07 5.29 -4.41
CA ASP A 44 5.60 4.60 -3.24
C ASP A 44 4.74 4.88 -2.01
N ALA A 45 4.00 3.88 -1.55
CA ALA A 45 3.02 4.03 -0.48
C ALA A 45 3.66 4.23 0.91
N LEU A 46 4.88 3.72 1.14
CA LEU A 46 5.49 3.75 2.47
C LEU A 46 5.99 5.14 2.90
N PRO A 47 6.74 5.89 2.06
CA PRO A 47 7.18 7.23 2.43
C PRO A 47 6.11 8.31 2.13
N SER A 48 5.02 7.95 1.44
CA SER A 48 3.88 8.84 1.20
C SER A 48 3.00 8.97 2.43
N LEU A 49 2.42 10.15 2.63
CA LEU A 49 1.60 10.46 3.79
C LEU A 49 0.49 11.45 3.45
N SER A 50 -0.67 11.29 4.09
CA SER A 50 -1.68 12.34 4.20
C SER A 50 -2.06 12.52 5.67
N ARG A 51 -1.73 13.68 6.24
CA ARG A 51 -2.06 14.02 7.65
C ARG A 51 -3.56 14.26 7.85
N LEU A 52 -4.30 14.52 6.78
CA LEU A 52 -5.74 14.76 6.83
C LEU A 52 -6.57 13.50 6.53
N LYS A 53 -5.93 12.36 6.25
CA LYS A 53 -6.59 11.09 5.90
C LYS A 53 -7.72 10.74 6.88
N ASP A 54 -7.47 10.81 8.19
CA ASP A 54 -8.45 10.39 9.19
C ASP A 54 -9.73 11.26 9.18
N LYS A 55 -9.65 12.48 8.64
CA LYS A 55 -10.82 13.34 8.41
C LYS A 55 -11.55 13.01 7.11
N GLY A 56 -10.97 12.25 6.20
CA GLY A 56 -11.54 11.90 4.89
C GLY A 56 -12.17 10.51 4.82
N ILE A 57 -11.95 9.65 5.81
CA ILE A 57 -12.34 8.23 5.77
C ILE A 57 -13.45 7.88 6.75
N GLY A 58 -14.01 6.67 6.60
CA GLY A 58 -14.96 6.08 7.54
C GLY A 58 -16.42 6.23 7.12
N LYS A 59 -17.31 5.83 8.03
CA LYS A 59 -18.76 5.79 7.79
C LYS A 59 -19.29 7.18 7.41
N GLY A 60 -20.04 7.24 6.30
CA GLY A 60 -20.61 8.48 5.77
C GLY A 60 -19.67 9.31 4.90
N LYS A 61 -18.43 8.84 4.67
CA LYS A 61 -17.48 9.44 3.71
C LYS A 61 -17.00 8.43 2.69
N THR A 62 -16.49 7.30 3.16
CA THR A 62 -16.08 6.16 2.34
C THR A 62 -16.87 4.93 2.79
N ARG A 63 -16.26 4.08 3.62
CA ARG A 63 -16.78 2.85 4.18
C ARG A 63 -16.14 2.63 5.55
N GLU A 64 -16.82 1.91 6.44
CA GLU A 64 -16.41 1.77 7.84
C GLU A 64 -15.09 1.01 8.05
N ASP A 65 -14.66 0.20 7.08
CA ASP A 65 -13.46 -0.64 7.11
C ASP A 65 -12.19 0.07 6.61
N HIS A 66 -12.32 1.28 6.06
CA HIS A 66 -11.22 1.94 5.36
C HIS A 66 -9.98 2.13 6.26
N ALA A 67 -10.14 2.58 7.51
CA ALA A 67 -9.01 2.84 8.39
C ALA A 67 -8.22 1.57 8.71
N ASP A 68 -8.92 0.52 9.12
CA ASP A 68 -8.38 -0.78 9.49
C ASP A 68 -7.70 -1.45 8.30
N LEU A 69 -8.40 -1.48 7.16
CA LEU A 69 -7.88 -2.06 5.92
C LEU A 69 -6.60 -1.35 5.48
N TYR A 70 -6.59 -0.02 5.48
CA TYR A 70 -5.38 0.76 5.18
C TYR A 70 -4.22 0.38 6.11
N ASN A 71 -4.45 0.32 7.42
CA ASN A 71 -3.40 0.01 8.40
C ASN A 71 -2.83 -1.40 8.19
N GLN A 72 -3.69 -2.37 7.88
CA GLN A 72 -3.29 -3.75 7.62
C GLN A 72 -2.51 -3.89 6.31
N LEU A 73 -3.01 -3.28 5.21
CA LEU A 73 -2.31 -3.26 3.93
C LEU A 73 -0.93 -2.62 4.04
N TYR A 74 -0.84 -1.48 4.74
CA TYR A 74 0.42 -0.78 4.96
C TYR A 74 1.43 -1.66 5.71
N ALA A 75 0.99 -2.33 6.79
CA ALA A 75 1.87 -3.21 7.57
C ALA A 75 2.31 -4.45 6.78
N ALA A 76 1.39 -5.07 6.04
CA ALA A 76 1.71 -6.22 5.19
C ALA A 76 2.66 -5.83 4.05
N TYR A 77 2.48 -4.65 3.47
CA TYR A 77 3.36 -4.15 2.41
C TYR A 77 4.76 -3.83 2.95
N ALA A 78 4.86 -3.15 4.10
CA ALA A 78 6.15 -2.87 4.74
C ALA A 78 6.95 -4.16 4.99
N ARG A 79 6.33 -5.18 5.58
CA ARG A 79 6.97 -6.49 5.78
C ARG A 79 7.33 -7.17 4.47
N GLY A 80 6.45 -7.09 3.46
CA GLY A 80 6.72 -7.65 2.14
C GLY A 80 7.87 -6.97 1.41
N LYS A 81 8.10 -5.66 1.62
CA LYS A 81 9.28 -4.95 1.10
C LYS A 81 10.57 -5.46 1.74
N GLU A 82 10.59 -5.64 3.05
CA GLU A 82 11.73 -6.27 3.75
C GLU A 82 12.00 -7.68 3.20
N SER A 83 10.96 -8.47 2.97
CA SER A 83 11.09 -9.80 2.37
C SER A 83 11.61 -9.76 0.92
N GLN A 84 11.19 -8.79 0.10
CA GLN A 84 11.74 -8.60 -1.26
C GLN A 84 13.23 -8.22 -1.24
N GLU A 85 13.64 -7.38 -0.29
CA GLU A 85 15.05 -7.00 -0.12
C GLU A 85 15.90 -8.19 0.31
N LEU A 86 15.42 -8.96 1.30
CA LEU A 86 16.06 -10.21 1.72
C LEU A 86 16.17 -11.22 0.57
N ALA A 87 15.11 -11.38 -0.23
CA ALA A 87 15.12 -12.26 -1.40
C ALA A 87 16.18 -11.84 -2.43
N THR A 88 16.38 -10.53 -2.60
CA THR A 88 17.38 -9.99 -3.54
C THR A 88 18.81 -10.28 -3.07
N ILE A 89 19.04 -10.33 -1.76
CA ILE A 89 20.37 -10.56 -1.16
C ILE A 89 20.68 -12.06 -1.05
N LEU A 90 19.74 -12.85 -0.53
CA LEU A 90 19.96 -14.25 -0.15
C LEU A 90 19.39 -15.26 -1.17
N GLY A 91 18.56 -14.78 -2.11
CA GLY A 91 17.77 -15.60 -3.02
C GLY A 91 16.42 -16.01 -2.41
N GLU A 92 15.39 -16.15 -3.26
CA GLU A 92 14.02 -16.49 -2.84
C GLU A 92 13.93 -17.84 -2.11
N ALA A 93 14.78 -18.81 -2.48
CA ALA A 93 14.81 -20.13 -1.86
C ALA A 93 15.24 -20.11 -0.39
N ALA A 94 15.91 -19.05 0.06
CA ALA A 94 16.35 -18.87 1.44
C ALA A 94 15.28 -18.25 2.35
N LEU A 95 14.17 -17.76 1.78
CA LEU A 95 13.08 -17.18 2.57
C LEU A 95 12.28 -18.24 3.31
N SER A 96 11.83 -17.88 4.52
CA SER A 96 10.80 -18.64 5.24
C SER A 96 9.49 -18.67 4.44
N GLU A 97 8.61 -19.64 4.71
CA GLU A 97 7.30 -19.69 4.05
C GLU A 97 6.47 -18.42 4.32
N GLU A 98 6.60 -17.85 5.51
CA GLU A 98 5.92 -16.61 5.89
C GLU A 98 6.49 -15.41 5.10
N ASP A 99 7.82 -15.26 5.02
CA ASP A 99 8.44 -14.17 4.25
C ASP A 99 8.15 -14.30 2.76
N ARG A 100 8.11 -15.53 2.23
CA ARG A 100 7.71 -15.76 0.84
C ARG A 100 6.26 -15.35 0.61
N LYS A 101 5.37 -15.55 1.60
CA LYS A 101 3.97 -15.10 1.55
C LYS A 101 3.87 -13.57 1.52
N TYR A 102 4.59 -12.87 2.41
CA TYR A 102 4.64 -11.40 2.42
C TYR A 102 5.30 -10.82 1.17
N MET A 103 6.34 -11.47 0.65
CA MET A 103 6.96 -11.08 -0.62
C MET A 103 5.96 -11.19 -1.79
N ARG A 104 5.22 -12.30 -1.87
CA ARG A 104 4.14 -12.47 -2.86
C ARG A 104 3.07 -11.39 -2.71
N PHE A 105 2.64 -11.12 -1.48
CA PHE A 105 1.70 -10.03 -1.21
C PHE A 105 2.23 -8.68 -1.73
N ALA A 106 3.49 -8.32 -1.46
CA ALA A 106 4.06 -7.07 -1.94
C ALA A 106 4.12 -7.00 -3.48
N ASN A 107 4.45 -8.11 -4.16
CA ASN A 107 4.42 -8.17 -5.62
C ASN A 107 3.01 -7.94 -6.18
N GLU A 108 2.00 -8.60 -5.62
CA GLU A 108 0.60 -8.44 -6.02
C GLU A 108 0.07 -7.04 -5.68
N PHE A 109 0.47 -6.47 -4.54
CA PHE A 109 0.14 -5.11 -4.15
C PHE A 109 0.73 -4.08 -5.12
N GLU A 110 2.00 -4.20 -5.48
CA GLU A 110 2.64 -3.35 -6.50
C GLU A 110 1.95 -3.52 -7.87
N GLY A 111 1.71 -4.76 -8.30
CA GLY A 111 1.19 -5.08 -9.63
C GLY A 111 -0.31 -4.86 -9.84
N ARG A 112 -1.13 -4.89 -8.78
CA ARG A 112 -2.59 -4.79 -8.89
C ARG A 112 -3.16 -3.62 -8.11
N TYR A 113 -2.69 -3.37 -6.89
CA TYR A 113 -3.24 -2.31 -6.03
C TYR A 113 -2.71 -0.94 -6.42
N ILE A 114 -1.38 -0.81 -6.52
CA ILE A 114 -0.72 0.44 -6.91
C ILE A 114 -0.86 0.63 -8.42
N SER A 115 -0.56 -0.40 -9.21
CA SER A 115 -0.66 -0.32 -10.66
C SER A 115 -2.12 -0.20 -11.11
N GLN A 116 -2.39 0.77 -11.97
CA GLN A 116 -3.68 1.14 -12.52
C GLN A 116 -3.48 1.65 -13.95
N ASP A 117 -4.39 1.28 -14.86
CA ASP A 117 -4.31 1.78 -16.23
C ASP A 117 -4.53 3.31 -16.28
N TYR A 118 -3.94 3.97 -17.27
CA TYR A 118 -4.04 5.42 -17.43
C TYR A 118 -5.49 5.91 -17.55
N TYR A 119 -6.37 5.12 -18.15
CA TYR A 119 -7.79 5.45 -18.33
C TYR A 119 -8.70 4.76 -17.30
N GLU A 120 -8.15 3.93 -16.42
CA GLU A 120 -8.92 3.30 -15.35
C GLU A 120 -9.21 4.33 -14.25
N ASN A 121 -10.47 4.38 -13.81
CA ASN A 121 -10.92 5.25 -12.73
C ASN A 121 -11.62 4.40 -11.67
N ARG A 122 -10.87 4.00 -10.64
CA ARG A 122 -11.38 3.17 -9.54
C ARG A 122 -12.18 4.00 -8.55
N SER A 123 -13.38 3.53 -8.18
CA SER A 123 -14.09 4.08 -7.02
C SER A 123 -13.36 3.70 -5.73
N ILE A 124 -13.69 4.39 -4.63
CA ILE A 124 -13.11 4.03 -3.34
C ILE A 124 -13.51 2.61 -2.92
N GLU A 125 -14.75 2.18 -3.20
CA GLU A 125 -15.23 0.84 -2.91
C GLU A 125 -14.45 -0.21 -3.71
N ALA A 126 -14.18 0.03 -4.99
CA ALA A 126 -13.37 -0.86 -5.81
C ALA A 126 -11.95 -1.02 -5.25
N THR A 127 -11.33 0.09 -4.82
CA THR A 127 -10.01 0.08 -4.16
C THR A 127 -10.04 -0.70 -2.85
N LEU A 128 -11.06 -0.48 -2.01
CA LEU A 128 -11.19 -1.22 -0.74
C LEU A 128 -11.43 -2.71 -0.98
N ASP A 129 -12.26 -3.08 -1.97
CA ASP A 129 -12.53 -4.48 -2.32
C ASP A 129 -11.27 -5.17 -2.85
N LEU A 130 -10.46 -4.48 -3.67
CA LEU A 130 -9.16 -4.99 -4.10
C LEU A 130 -8.20 -5.21 -2.92
N GLY A 131 -8.23 -4.32 -1.92
CA GLY A 131 -7.47 -4.49 -0.69
C GLY A 131 -7.85 -5.75 0.07
N TRP A 132 -9.15 -6.01 0.22
CA TRP A 132 -9.64 -7.25 0.83
C TRP A 132 -9.27 -8.49 0.00
N GLU A 133 -9.38 -8.41 -1.32
CA GLU A 133 -8.98 -9.49 -2.22
C GLU A 133 -7.50 -9.85 -2.03
N LEU A 134 -6.62 -8.85 -1.94
CA LEU A 134 -5.19 -9.09 -1.70
C LEU A 134 -4.93 -9.67 -0.31
N LEU A 135 -5.63 -9.20 0.73
CA LEU A 135 -5.49 -9.75 2.07
C LEU A 135 -6.08 -11.16 2.22
N SER A 136 -6.88 -11.63 1.26
CA SER A 136 -7.49 -12.96 1.32
C SER A 136 -6.47 -14.11 1.33
N MET A 137 -5.24 -13.86 0.91
CA MET A 137 -4.14 -14.83 0.95
C MET A 137 -3.62 -15.11 2.37
N PHE A 138 -3.88 -14.22 3.32
CA PHE A 138 -3.55 -14.40 4.73
C PHE A 138 -4.71 -15.09 5.46
N GLU A 139 -4.41 -15.76 6.57
CA GLU A 139 -5.39 -16.26 7.53
C GLU A 139 -5.90 -15.13 8.42
N ASP A 140 -7.09 -15.29 9.01
CA ASP A 140 -7.69 -14.25 9.87
C ASP A 140 -6.81 -13.93 11.10
N SER A 141 -6.11 -14.93 11.62
CA SER A 141 -5.15 -14.79 12.73
C SER A 141 -3.95 -13.88 12.39
N GLU A 142 -3.65 -13.70 11.11
CA GLU A 142 -2.56 -12.85 10.62
C GLU A 142 -3.01 -11.38 10.44
N LEU A 143 -4.32 -11.12 10.37
CA LEU A 143 -4.91 -9.80 10.10
C LEU A 143 -5.10 -8.96 11.38
N LYS A 144 -4.03 -8.78 12.14
CA LYS A 144 -4.03 -8.22 13.50
C LYS A 144 -4.46 -6.74 13.61
N ARG A 145 -4.55 -6.01 12.49
CA ARG A 145 -4.90 -4.57 12.47
C ARG A 145 -6.32 -4.30 12.01
N ILE A 146 -7.13 -5.35 11.86
CA ILE A 146 -8.53 -5.26 11.46
C ILE A 146 -9.40 -5.86 12.55
N ASP A 147 -10.47 -5.17 12.96
CA ASP A 147 -11.46 -5.73 13.88
C ASP A 147 -12.09 -7.01 13.28
N ASP A 148 -12.17 -8.08 14.08
CA ASP A 148 -12.75 -9.38 13.70
C ASP A 148 -14.16 -9.24 13.09
N LYS A 149 -14.95 -8.26 13.52
CA LYS A 149 -16.28 -7.97 12.96
C LYS A 149 -16.21 -7.54 11.51
N LEU A 150 -15.19 -6.76 11.15
CA LEU A 150 -14.98 -6.32 9.77
C LEU A 150 -14.49 -7.48 8.92
N ILE A 151 -13.57 -8.30 9.45
CA ILE A 151 -13.12 -9.53 8.78
C ILE A 151 -14.32 -10.43 8.47
N ALA A 152 -15.14 -10.74 9.48
CA ALA A 152 -16.34 -11.57 9.32
C ALA A 152 -17.36 -11.00 8.33
N LYS A 153 -17.41 -9.67 8.18
CA LYS A 153 -18.34 -8.99 7.27
C LYS A 153 -17.86 -8.95 5.82
N TYR A 154 -16.58 -8.70 5.59
CA TYR A 154 -16.04 -8.39 4.26
C TYR A 154 -15.25 -9.54 3.63
N MET A 155 -14.43 -10.25 4.41
CA MET A 155 -13.54 -11.31 3.91
C MET A 155 -14.24 -12.51 3.22
N PRO A 156 -15.43 -12.98 3.67
CA PRO A 156 -16.09 -14.13 3.04
C PRO A 156 -16.42 -13.97 1.55
N ARG A 157 -16.46 -12.73 1.03
CA ARG A 157 -16.69 -12.47 -0.39
C ARG A 157 -15.49 -12.83 -1.26
N PHE A 158 -14.29 -12.78 -0.70
CA PHE A 158 -13.02 -12.91 -1.43
C PHE A 158 -12.39 -14.29 -1.23
N ARG A 159 -12.58 -14.88 -0.06
CA ARG A 159 -12.28 -16.30 0.17
C ARG A 159 -13.48 -17.13 -0.28
N LYS A 160 -13.54 -17.48 -1.57
CA LYS A 160 -14.52 -18.47 -2.05
C LYS A 160 -14.39 -19.74 -1.19
N LYS A 161 -15.50 -20.18 -0.59
CA LYS A 161 -15.66 -21.56 -0.14
C LYS A 161 -15.86 -22.47 -1.34
#